data_AF-A0A1X6MUV2-F1
#
_entry.id   AF-A0A1X6MUV2-F1
#
_cell.length_a   1.000
_cell.length_b   1.000
_cell.length_c   1.000
_cell.angle_alpha   90.00
_cell.angle_beta   90.00
_cell.angle_gamma   90.00
#
_symmetry.space_group_name_H-M   'P 1'
#
loop_
_entity.id
_entity.type
_entity.pdbx_description
1 polymer ?
#
loop_
_entity_poly.entity_id
_entity_poly.type
_entity_poly.pdbx_seq_one_letter_code
_entity_poly.pdbx_strand_id
1 'polypeptide(L)'
;MPQSQDATSPALANKRHDQQHPLPEDTFIQDHDAQESGADDDEDEEKPKSDKKAGRRKIKIEFIQDKSRRHITFSKRKAGIMKKAYELSTLTGTQVLLLVVSETGLVYTFTTAKLQPLVTQPEGKNLIQACLNAPHGTLPSSMPVGAPLGRSNPMSMGAHHGPTPAAPNVPGGLSIAG
;
A
#
# COMPACT_ATOMS: atom_id res chain seq x y z
N MET A 1 -65.78 -0.69 -54.82
CA MET A 1 -64.66 -0.15 -55.64
C MET A 1 -63.72 0.62 -54.72
N PRO A 2 -62.40 0.55 -54.96
CA PRO A 2 -61.36 -0.05 -54.10
C PRO A 2 -60.52 1.02 -53.36
N GLN A 3 -59.50 0.79 -52.52
CA GLN A 3 -58.25 -0.01 -52.61
C GLN A 3 -57.68 -0.16 -51.17
N SER A 4 -57.19 -1.33 -50.73
CA SER A 4 -55.78 -1.80 -50.75
C SER A 4 -54.79 -0.77 -50.15
N GLN A 5 -53.86 -1.09 -49.23
CA GLN A 5 -52.81 -2.10 -49.38
C GLN A 5 -52.19 -2.57 -48.05
N ASP A 6 -51.66 -3.79 -48.17
CA ASP A 6 -50.76 -4.60 -47.34
C ASP A 6 -49.36 -3.99 -47.07
N ALA A 7 -48.65 -4.50 -46.04
CA ALA A 7 -47.25 -5.00 -46.10
C ALA A 7 -46.40 -4.75 -44.82
N THR A 8 -46.40 -5.74 -43.93
CA THR A 8 -45.25 -6.60 -43.51
C THR A 8 -43.79 -6.06 -43.57
N SER A 9 -43.18 -5.83 -42.38
CA SER A 9 -41.78 -6.11 -41.89
C SER A 9 -40.54 -5.56 -42.67
N PRO A 10 -39.28 -5.58 -42.14
CA PRO A 10 -38.73 -6.31 -40.97
C PRO A 10 -37.75 -5.56 -40.03
N ALA A 11 -37.41 -6.27 -38.96
CA ALA A 11 -36.35 -6.01 -37.99
C ALA A 11 -34.94 -5.88 -38.60
N LEU A 12 -34.13 -4.97 -38.03
CA LEU A 12 -32.70 -4.85 -38.31
C LEU A 12 -31.87 -5.52 -37.20
N ALA A 13 -30.99 -6.40 -37.68
CA ALA A 13 -30.18 -7.33 -36.94
C ALA A 13 -29.02 -6.67 -36.18
N ASN A 14 -28.75 -7.23 -35.01
CA ASN A 14 -27.67 -6.89 -34.10
C ASN A 14 -26.34 -7.45 -34.64
N LYS A 15 -25.38 -6.58 -34.94
CA LYS A 15 -24.07 -6.95 -35.51
C LYS A 15 -23.06 -7.15 -34.37
N ARG A 16 -22.90 -8.39 -33.91
CA ARG A 16 -21.81 -8.80 -33.02
C ARG A 16 -20.60 -9.17 -33.87
N HIS A 17 -19.51 -8.41 -33.73
CA HIS A 17 -18.19 -8.79 -34.20
C HIS A 17 -17.56 -9.69 -33.13
N ASP A 18 -17.44 -10.98 -33.44
CA ASP A 18 -16.57 -11.93 -32.74
C ASP A 18 -15.33 -12.07 -33.62
N GLN A 19 -14.20 -11.50 -33.20
CA GLN A 19 -12.91 -11.78 -33.82
C GLN A 19 -11.98 -12.28 -32.73
N GLN A 20 -11.94 -13.61 -32.63
CA GLN A 20 -10.94 -14.39 -31.94
C GLN A 20 -9.59 -14.16 -32.61
N HIS A 21 -8.60 -13.71 -31.84
CA HIS A 21 -7.19 -13.75 -32.24
C HIS A 21 -6.49 -14.82 -31.38
N PRO A 22 -5.87 -15.84 -32.01
CA PRO A 22 -5.13 -16.88 -31.30
C PRO A 22 -3.75 -16.39 -30.84
N LEU A 23 -3.28 -17.01 -29.75
CA LEU A 23 -1.95 -16.83 -29.14
C LEU A 23 -0.83 -17.21 -30.12
N PRO A 24 0.34 -16.53 -30.14
CA PRO A 24 1.49 -17.05 -30.85
C PRO A 24 2.23 -18.07 -29.99
N GLU A 25 2.28 -19.26 -30.55
CA GLU A 25 3.09 -20.44 -30.25
C GLU A 25 4.62 -20.21 -30.23
N ASP A 26 5.27 -20.99 -29.38
CA ASP A 26 6.73 -21.15 -29.23
C ASP A 26 7.42 -21.36 -30.58
N THR A 27 8.22 -20.38 -31.01
CA THR A 27 9.18 -20.58 -32.10
C THR A 27 10.59 -20.61 -31.53
N PHE A 28 11.04 -21.83 -31.28
CA PHE A 28 12.41 -22.22 -30.99
C PHE A 28 13.25 -21.93 -32.25
N ILE A 29 14.11 -20.90 -32.22
CA ILE A 29 15.06 -20.66 -33.32
C ILE A 29 16.29 -21.53 -33.07
N GLN A 30 16.47 -22.48 -33.97
CA GLN A 30 17.54 -23.47 -34.03
C GLN A 30 18.66 -22.99 -34.98
N ASP A 31 19.89 -23.32 -34.61
CA ASP A 31 21.19 -22.91 -35.17
C ASP A 31 21.30 -22.79 -36.70
N HIS A 32 22.07 -21.79 -37.14
CA HIS A 32 22.64 -21.71 -38.48
C HIS A 32 24.15 -21.40 -38.35
N ASP A 33 24.98 -22.35 -38.76
CA ASP A 33 26.45 -22.32 -38.70
C ASP A 33 27.05 -22.32 -40.11
N ALA A 34 28.28 -21.79 -40.22
CA ALA A 34 29.17 -21.62 -41.38
C ALA A 34 28.75 -20.54 -42.42
N GLN A 35 29.62 -19.66 -42.93
CA GLN A 35 31.06 -19.79 -43.19
C GLN A 35 31.76 -18.41 -43.40
N GLU A 36 33.07 -18.43 -43.20
CA GLU A 36 34.13 -17.39 -43.11
C GLU A 36 34.55 -16.64 -44.40
N SER A 37 34.93 -15.36 -44.26
CA SER A 37 36.01 -14.61 -44.96
C SER A 37 35.96 -13.15 -44.44
N GLY A 38 37.01 -12.36 -44.15
CA GLY A 38 38.46 -12.42 -44.27
C GLY A 38 38.96 -10.95 -44.36
N ALA A 39 40.09 -10.63 -43.71
CA ALA A 39 40.94 -9.43 -43.85
C ALA A 39 40.55 -8.11 -43.14
N ASP A 40 41.26 -7.86 -42.02
CA ASP A 40 42.10 -6.70 -41.68
C ASP A 40 41.71 -5.29 -42.18
N ASP A 41 41.32 -4.42 -41.23
CA ASP A 41 41.69 -3.00 -41.25
C ASP A 41 41.77 -2.45 -39.81
N ASP A 42 42.96 -1.96 -39.45
CA ASP A 42 43.32 -1.35 -38.16
C ASP A 42 42.74 0.07 -38.06
N GLU A 43 41.66 0.26 -37.30
CA GLU A 43 41.37 1.55 -36.63
C GLU A 43 40.86 1.28 -35.21
N ASP A 44 41.80 1.23 -34.26
CA ASP A 44 41.53 1.22 -32.83
C ASP A 44 41.06 2.62 -32.39
N GLU A 45 39.85 3.02 -32.82
CA GLU A 45 39.10 4.05 -32.11
C GLU A 45 38.66 3.45 -30.78
N GLU A 46 39.44 3.73 -29.73
CA GLU A 46 39.12 3.40 -28.35
C GLU A 46 37.84 4.15 -27.93
N LYS A 47 36.68 3.61 -28.30
CA LYS A 47 35.38 4.14 -27.91
C LYS A 47 35.29 4.04 -26.38
N PRO A 48 35.11 5.15 -25.63
CA PRO A 48 35.07 5.08 -24.18
C PRO A 48 33.91 4.18 -23.75
N LYS A 49 34.23 3.02 -23.16
CA LYS A 49 33.28 2.10 -22.52
C LYS A 49 32.74 2.76 -21.24
N SER A 50 31.85 3.74 -21.36
CA SER A 50 31.30 4.47 -20.23
C SER A 50 29.80 4.29 -20.05
N ASP A 51 29.29 3.06 -20.01
CA ASP A 51 27.91 2.84 -19.54
C ASP A 51 27.80 1.61 -18.63
N LYS A 52 28.67 1.55 -17.62
CA LYS A 52 28.32 0.85 -16.39
C LYS A 52 27.12 1.59 -15.79
N LYS A 53 25.91 1.11 -16.08
CA LYS A 53 24.64 1.56 -15.51
C LYS A 53 24.84 1.79 -14.02
N ALA A 54 24.93 3.06 -13.62
CA ALA A 54 25.26 3.41 -12.26
C ALA A 54 24.29 2.71 -11.31
N GLY A 55 24.83 1.90 -10.39
CA GLY A 55 24.04 1.17 -9.41
C GLY A 55 23.21 2.09 -8.52
N ARG A 56 22.38 1.51 -7.64
CA ARG A 56 21.56 2.28 -6.69
C ARG A 56 22.44 3.15 -5.80
N ARG A 57 22.38 4.48 -5.98
CA ARG A 57 23.10 5.46 -5.15
C ARG A 57 22.28 5.83 -3.91
N LYS A 58 22.96 6.06 -2.78
CA LYS A 58 22.35 6.60 -1.55
C LYS A 58 21.93 8.06 -1.77
N ILE A 59 20.78 8.45 -1.21
CA ILE A 59 20.27 9.83 -1.21
C ILE A 59 19.86 10.23 0.21
N LYS A 60 19.85 11.54 0.49
CA LYS A 60 19.31 12.10 1.75
C LYS A 60 17.78 11.91 1.81
N ILE A 61 17.23 11.77 3.01
CA ILE A 61 15.77 11.72 3.25
C ILE A 61 15.29 13.15 3.52
N GLU A 62 15.19 13.91 2.44
CA GLU A 62 14.72 15.29 2.42
C GLU A 62 13.94 15.52 1.11
N PHE A 63 13.26 16.67 0.99
CA PHE A 63 12.54 16.99 -0.23
C PHE A 63 13.49 17.12 -1.43
N ILE A 64 13.23 16.36 -2.50
CA ILE A 64 14.04 16.38 -3.72
C ILE A 64 13.66 17.63 -4.52
N GLN A 65 14.54 18.63 -4.57
CA GLN A 65 14.25 19.89 -5.26
C GLN A 65 14.13 19.73 -6.77
N ASP A 66 14.99 18.91 -7.37
CA ASP A 66 14.96 18.62 -8.80
C ASP A 66 13.67 17.88 -9.20
N LYS A 67 12.84 18.54 -10.02
CA LYS A 67 11.51 18.05 -10.41
C LYS A 67 11.56 16.70 -11.15
N SER A 68 12.50 16.54 -12.08
CA SER A 68 12.61 15.30 -12.87
C SER A 68 12.99 14.11 -11.99
N ARG A 69 14.03 14.28 -11.16
CA ARG A 69 14.45 13.27 -10.18
C ARG A 69 13.36 12.99 -9.16
N ARG A 70 12.62 13.99 -8.70
CA ARG A 70 11.49 13.82 -7.79
C ARG A 70 10.38 12.99 -8.42
N HIS A 71 9.97 13.28 -9.66
CA HIS A 71 8.98 12.50 -10.40
C HIS A 71 9.41 11.05 -10.61
N ILE A 72 10.65 10.81 -11.04
CA ILE A 72 11.19 9.45 -11.21
C ILE A 72 11.19 8.71 -9.88
N THR A 73 11.62 9.39 -8.80
CA THR A 73 11.65 8.81 -7.45
C THR A 73 10.26 8.50 -6.95
N PHE A 74 9.30 9.40 -7.13
CA PHE A 74 7.90 9.19 -6.79
C PHE A 74 7.36 7.94 -7.48
N SER A 75 7.50 7.84 -8.81
CA SER A 75 7.01 6.69 -9.57
C SER A 75 7.61 5.37 -9.09
N LYS A 76 8.94 5.32 -8.89
CA LYS A 76 9.64 4.11 -8.42
C LYS A 76 9.27 3.75 -6.98
N ARG A 77 9.23 4.72 -6.06
CA ARG A 77 8.90 4.46 -4.65
C ARG A 77 7.45 4.09 -4.47
N LYS A 78 6.52 4.77 -5.15
CA LYS A 78 5.09 4.44 -5.19
C LYS A 78 4.88 2.99 -5.61
N ALA A 79 5.50 2.55 -6.71
CA ALA A 79 5.41 1.17 -7.14
C ALA A 79 5.96 0.19 -6.09
N GLY A 80 7.13 0.48 -5.53
CA GLY A 80 7.76 -0.36 -4.50
C GLY A 80 6.93 -0.50 -3.23
N ILE A 81 6.39 0.60 -2.70
CA ILE A 81 5.59 0.58 -1.47
C ILE A 81 4.22 -0.08 -1.70
N MET A 82 3.59 0.13 -2.87
CA MET A 82 2.36 -0.56 -3.25
C MET A 82 2.57 -2.08 -3.28
N LYS A 83 3.68 -2.54 -3.89
CA LYS A 83 4.05 -3.96 -3.89
C LYS A 83 4.24 -4.50 -2.46
N LYS A 84 4.91 -3.73 -1.59
CA LYS A 84 5.11 -4.13 -0.20
C LYS A 84 3.82 -4.20 0.61
N ALA A 85 2.88 -3.29 0.39
CA ALA A 85 1.56 -3.35 1.01
C ALA A 85 0.79 -4.61 0.61
N TYR A 86 0.84 -4.98 -0.67
CA TYR A 86 0.27 -6.22 -1.20
C TYR A 86 0.93 -7.49 -0.62
N GLU A 87 2.27 -7.54 -0.63
CA GLU A 87 3.03 -8.66 -0.05
C GLU A 87 2.66 -8.83 1.44
N LEU A 88 2.64 -7.73 2.21
CA LEU A 88 2.30 -7.76 3.63
C LEU A 88 0.89 -8.30 3.89
N SER A 89 -0.12 -7.75 3.21
CA SER A 89 -1.51 -8.19 3.40
C SER A 89 -1.69 -9.66 3.00
N THR A 90 -1.01 -10.09 1.94
CA THR A 90 -1.12 -11.47 1.43
C THR A 90 -0.44 -12.47 2.38
N LEU A 91 0.77 -12.16 2.83
CA LEU A 91 1.55 -13.06 3.69
C LEU A 91 0.97 -13.20 5.09
N THR A 92 0.29 -12.17 5.59
CA THR A 92 -0.16 -12.12 6.99
C THR A 92 -1.67 -12.13 7.17
N GLY A 93 -2.44 -11.98 6.09
CA GLY A 93 -3.91 -11.85 6.17
C GLY A 93 -4.39 -10.57 6.85
N THR A 94 -3.50 -9.60 7.09
CA THR A 94 -3.84 -8.35 7.77
C THR A 94 -4.58 -7.39 6.85
N GLN A 95 -5.44 -6.53 7.43
CA GLN A 95 -6.09 -5.47 6.68
C GLN A 95 -5.15 -4.27 6.55
N VAL A 96 -4.91 -3.84 5.32
CA VAL A 96 -3.99 -2.74 4.99
C VAL A 96 -4.71 -1.72 4.10
N LEU A 97 -4.47 -0.43 4.38
CA LEU A 97 -4.84 0.70 3.53
C LEU A 97 -3.59 1.58 3.34
N LEU A 98 -3.29 1.90 2.08
CA LEU A 98 -2.24 2.82 1.68
C LEU A 98 -2.83 3.82 0.68
N LEU A 99 -2.63 5.11 0.94
CA LEU A 99 -3.04 6.21 0.07
C LEU A 99 -1.83 7.10 -0.23
N VAL A 100 -1.60 7.39 -1.51
CA VAL A 100 -0.51 8.24 -1.98
C VAL A 100 -1.08 9.25 -2.98
N VAL A 101 -0.86 10.54 -2.73
CA VAL A 101 -1.30 11.62 -3.64
C VAL A 101 -0.09 12.18 -4.38
N SER A 102 -0.18 12.34 -5.71
CA SER A 102 0.86 13.01 -6.49
C SER A 102 0.78 14.53 -6.37
N GLU A 103 1.83 15.22 -6.82
CA GLU A 103 1.82 16.68 -7.00
C GLU A 103 0.71 17.16 -7.95
N THR A 104 0.21 16.28 -8.83
CA THR A 104 -0.90 16.57 -9.75
C THR A 104 -2.27 16.29 -9.13
N GLY A 105 -2.34 15.92 -7.84
CA GLY A 105 -3.59 15.61 -7.14
C GLY A 105 -4.16 14.21 -7.44
N LEU A 106 -3.45 13.35 -8.17
CA LEU A 106 -3.91 11.98 -8.43
C LEU A 106 -3.72 11.13 -7.18
N VAL A 107 -4.80 10.49 -6.75
CA VAL A 107 -4.82 9.59 -5.61
C VAL A 107 -4.59 8.15 -6.08
N TYR A 108 -3.52 7.54 -5.59
CA TYR A 108 -3.21 6.13 -5.78
C TYR A 108 -3.46 5.37 -4.49
N THR A 109 -4.16 4.25 -4.56
CA THR A 109 -4.54 3.48 -3.38
C THR A 109 -4.18 2.01 -3.53
N PHE A 110 -3.84 1.40 -2.39
CA PHE A 110 -3.91 -0.03 -2.18
C PHE A 110 -4.78 -0.27 -0.95
N THR A 111 -5.75 -1.18 -1.06
CA THR A 111 -6.65 -1.49 0.04
C THR A 111 -7.04 -2.96 0.03
N THR A 112 -7.17 -3.51 1.22
CA THR A 112 -7.78 -4.82 1.46
C THR A 112 -9.31 -4.72 1.48
N ALA A 113 -10.00 -5.85 1.33
CA ALA A 113 -11.44 -5.90 1.11
C ALA A 113 -12.27 -5.17 2.19
N LYS A 114 -11.92 -5.32 3.48
CA LYS A 114 -12.70 -4.67 4.55
C LYS A 114 -12.52 -3.15 4.57
N LEU A 115 -11.40 -2.64 4.07
CA LEU A 115 -11.07 -1.21 4.03
C LEU A 115 -11.44 -0.55 2.70
N GLN A 116 -11.79 -1.35 1.68
CA GLN A 116 -12.15 -0.87 0.35
C GLN A 116 -13.27 0.19 0.35
N PRO A 117 -14.31 0.11 1.21
CA PRO A 117 -15.34 1.14 1.28
C PRO A 117 -14.80 2.56 1.54
N LEU A 118 -13.67 2.70 2.25
CA LEU A 118 -13.09 4.01 2.57
C LEU A 118 -12.64 4.78 1.33
N VAL A 119 -12.35 4.09 0.22
CA VAL A 119 -11.88 4.71 -1.03
C VAL A 119 -12.88 4.54 -2.18
N THR A 120 -13.89 3.68 -2.05
CA THR A 120 -14.90 3.46 -3.08
C THR A 120 -16.23 4.16 -2.79
N GLN A 121 -16.67 4.19 -1.53
CA GLN A 121 -17.95 4.79 -1.13
C GLN A 121 -17.88 6.32 -1.08
N PRO A 122 -19.01 7.02 -1.31
CA PRO A 122 -19.06 8.48 -1.29
C PRO A 122 -18.60 9.08 0.03
N GLU A 123 -18.98 8.49 1.17
CA GLU A 123 -18.61 9.01 2.50
C GLU A 123 -17.09 9.06 2.68
N GLY A 124 -16.40 7.96 2.35
CA GLY A 124 -14.95 7.88 2.44
C GLY A 124 -14.24 8.81 1.44
N LYS A 125 -14.73 8.87 0.20
CA LYS A 125 -14.19 9.79 -0.83
C LYS A 125 -14.33 11.26 -0.42
N ASN A 126 -15.48 11.65 0.12
CA ASN A 126 -15.73 13.01 0.58
C ASN A 126 -14.79 13.37 1.74
N LEU A 127 -14.56 12.45 2.68
CA LEU A 127 -13.61 12.66 3.77
C LEU A 127 -12.18 12.84 3.25
N ILE A 128 -11.73 11.98 2.33
CA ILE A 128 -10.41 12.10 1.70
C ILE A 128 -10.28 13.46 1.00
N GLN A 129 -11.29 13.84 0.22
CA GLN A 129 -11.30 15.10 -0.52
C GLN A 129 -11.27 16.32 0.43
N ALA A 130 -12.05 16.29 1.51
CA ALA A 130 -12.04 17.35 2.52
C ALA A 130 -10.65 17.52 3.16
N CYS A 131 -9.97 16.41 3.49
CA CYS A 131 -8.62 16.43 4.04
C CYS A 131 -7.58 16.99 3.05
N LEU A 132 -7.70 16.67 1.76
CA LEU A 132 -6.75 17.15 0.73
C LEU A 132 -6.96 18.62 0.36
N ASN A 133 -8.19 19.13 0.51
CA ASN A 133 -8.52 20.53 0.22
C ASN A 133 -8.34 21.46 1.43
N ALA A 134 -8.09 20.90 2.62
CA ALA A 134 -7.86 21.69 3.82
C ALA A 134 -6.62 22.58 3.62
N PRO A 135 -6.69 23.89 3.92
CA PRO A 135 -5.53 24.76 3.83
C PRO A 135 -4.40 24.24 4.74
N HIS A 136 -3.16 24.36 4.25
CA HIS A 136 -1.98 23.90 4.98
C HIS A 136 -1.98 24.45 6.41
N GLY A 137 -2.12 23.56 7.41
CA GLY A 137 -2.09 23.91 8.83
C GLY A 137 -3.44 23.94 9.56
N THR A 138 -4.58 23.66 8.91
CA THR A 138 -5.91 23.70 9.55
C THR A 138 -6.51 22.34 9.90
N LEU A 139 -5.71 21.28 10.05
CA LEU A 139 -6.24 20.05 10.65
C LEU A 139 -6.48 20.33 12.14
N PRO A 140 -7.73 20.35 12.64
CA PRO A 140 -7.94 20.54 14.06
C PRO A 140 -7.38 19.32 14.80
N SER A 141 -6.59 19.54 15.84
CA SER A 141 -6.12 18.51 16.78
C SER A 141 -7.25 17.80 17.55
N SER A 142 -8.51 18.05 17.19
CA SER A 142 -9.71 17.48 17.79
C SER A 142 -10.35 16.44 16.87
N MET A 143 -9.61 15.42 16.46
CA MET A 143 -10.25 14.11 16.37
C MET A 143 -10.20 13.51 17.78
N PRO A 144 -11.29 12.92 18.30
CA PRO A 144 -11.22 12.22 19.57
C PRO A 144 -10.27 11.05 19.37
N VAL A 145 -9.03 11.20 19.86
CA VAL A 145 -8.19 10.05 20.18
C VAL A 145 -9.04 9.24 21.17
N GLY A 146 -9.56 8.11 20.70
CA GLY A 146 -10.31 7.19 21.54
C GLY A 146 -9.53 6.98 22.84
N ALA A 147 -10.24 7.06 23.97
CA ALA A 147 -9.62 7.03 25.30
C ALA A 147 -8.54 5.94 25.35
N PRO A 148 -7.31 6.26 25.78
CA PRO A 148 -6.28 5.25 25.92
C PRO A 148 -6.84 4.16 26.85
N LEU A 149 -6.91 2.91 26.37
CA LEU A 149 -7.25 1.76 27.19
C LEU A 149 -6.36 1.80 28.43
N GLY A 150 -7.02 1.94 29.58
CA GLY A 150 -6.41 2.26 30.85
C GLY A 150 -5.23 1.35 31.15
N ARG A 151 -4.05 1.97 31.26
CA ARG A 151 -2.95 1.39 32.02
C ARG A 151 -3.35 1.56 33.49
N SER A 152 -3.77 0.48 34.13
CA SER A 152 -3.98 0.44 35.58
C SER A 152 -2.65 0.78 36.26
N ASN A 153 -2.55 1.99 36.81
CA ASN A 153 -1.48 2.34 37.72
C ASN A 153 -1.91 2.01 39.17
N PRO A 154 -0.99 1.55 40.02
CA PRO A 154 -1.30 0.96 41.31
C PRO A 154 -1.71 2.03 42.34
N MET A 155 -2.56 1.61 43.26
CA MET A 155 -3.11 2.38 44.38
C MET A 155 -2.00 3.08 45.19
N SER A 156 -2.18 4.38 45.41
CA SER A 156 -1.46 5.19 46.39
C SER A 156 -2.09 4.96 47.77
N MET A 157 -1.38 4.30 48.70
CA MET A 157 -1.82 4.16 50.09
C MET A 157 -1.32 5.35 50.91
N GLY A 158 -2.28 6.02 51.56
CA GLY A 158 -2.05 7.14 52.47
C GLY A 158 -1.28 6.75 53.73
N ALA A 159 -0.54 7.72 54.26
CA ALA A 159 0.09 7.65 55.56
C ALA A 159 -0.96 7.85 56.66
N HIS A 160 -1.13 6.87 57.55
CA HIS A 160 -1.58 7.14 58.91
C HIS A 160 -1.05 6.09 59.89
N HIS A 161 -0.62 6.62 61.02
CA HIS A 161 0.04 6.04 62.18
C HIS A 161 -0.71 4.85 62.85
N GLY A 162 0.04 3.95 63.48
CA GLY A 162 -0.50 2.97 64.43
C GLY A 162 0.55 1.94 64.85
N PRO A 163 0.78 1.69 66.16
CA PRO A 163 1.91 0.89 66.62
C PRO A 163 1.67 -0.61 66.47
N THR A 164 2.76 -1.32 66.28
CA THR A 164 2.91 -2.77 66.15
C THR A 164 2.51 -3.55 67.41
N PRO A 165 1.94 -4.75 67.28
CA PRO A 165 2.12 -5.79 68.27
C PRO A 165 3.06 -6.88 67.72
N ALA A 166 4.12 -7.14 68.48
CA ALA A 166 4.99 -8.28 68.31
C ALA A 166 4.46 -9.46 69.14
N ALA A 167 4.32 -10.63 68.51
CA ALA A 167 4.54 -11.93 69.14
C ALA A 167 4.73 -12.97 68.03
N PRO A 168 5.73 -13.85 68.16
CA PRO A 168 5.35 -15.20 68.57
C PRO A 168 6.37 -15.83 69.53
N ASN A 169 5.89 -16.42 70.63
CA ASN A 169 6.47 -17.66 71.15
C ASN A 169 5.50 -18.37 72.10
N VAL A 170 5.30 -19.66 71.87
CA VAL A 170 4.76 -20.67 72.80
C VAL A 170 5.83 -21.01 73.87
N PRO A 171 5.63 -21.82 74.94
CA PRO A 171 4.50 -22.68 75.33
C PRO A 171 4.12 -22.65 76.84
N GLY A 172 3.01 -23.31 77.21
CA GLY A 172 2.91 -23.97 78.53
C GLY A 172 1.64 -23.70 79.34
N GLY A 173 1.06 -24.78 79.88
CA GLY A 173 0.36 -24.73 81.17
C GLY A 173 -1.14 -25.04 81.16
N LEU A 174 -1.48 -26.30 81.49
CA LEU A 174 -2.78 -26.75 81.99
C LEU A 174 -3.17 -26.06 83.31
N SER A 175 -4.47 -25.84 83.56
CA SER A 175 -5.24 -26.05 84.83
C SER A 175 -6.62 -25.36 84.71
N ILE A 176 -7.76 -26.07 84.65
CA ILE A 176 -8.60 -26.67 85.72
C ILE A 176 -9.49 -25.66 86.50
N ALA A 177 -10.80 -25.92 86.38
CA ALA A 177 -11.92 -25.74 87.32
C ALA A 177 -12.49 -24.35 87.66
N GLY A 178 -13.82 -24.36 87.83
CA GLY A 178 -14.69 -23.31 88.34
C GLY A 178 -16.11 -23.54 87.85
#